data_AF-A0A7X7R0Y3-F1
#
_entry.id   AF-A0A7X7R0Y3-F1
#
_cell.length_a   1.000
_cell.length_b   1.000
_cell.length_c   1.000
_cell.angle_alpha   90.00
_cell.angle_beta   90.00
_cell.angle_gamma   90.00
#
_symmetry.space_group_name_H-M   'P 1'
#
loop_
_entity.id
_entity.type
_entity.pdbx_description
1 polymer ?
#
loop_
_entity_poly.entity_id
_entity_poly.type
_entity_poly.pdbx_seq_one_letter_code
_entity_poly.pdbx_strand_id
1 'polypeptide(L)'
;MKTKPLITSKALEVNLENTRVEQLEIPADHQSFIRYSADYWGIHKRTEEFFHEYHHPFSNSMVVAEELRKILLSDQWFYHSLPNSFNCFKTLGNLVSELLDRQISAEV
;
A
#
# COMPACT_ATOMS: atom_id res chain seq x y z
N MET A 1 39.41 -14.38 -15.14
CA MET A 1 38.10 -13.84 -14.70
C MET A 1 38.38 -12.79 -13.62
N LYS A 2 38.13 -11.49 -13.86
CA LYS A 2 38.36 -10.45 -12.85
C LYS A 2 37.13 -10.35 -11.95
N THR A 3 37.28 -10.66 -10.67
CA THR A 3 36.22 -10.52 -9.66
C THR A 3 35.99 -9.04 -9.35
N LYS A 4 34.75 -8.58 -9.54
CA LYS A 4 34.33 -7.22 -9.17
C LYS A 4 34.43 -7.08 -7.64
N PRO A 5 35.08 -6.04 -7.09
CA PRO A 5 35.17 -5.89 -5.64
C PRO A 5 33.77 -5.67 -5.06
N LEU A 6 33.44 -6.42 -4.02
CA LEU A 6 32.27 -6.17 -3.18
C LEU A 6 32.49 -4.82 -2.48
N ILE A 7 31.74 -3.80 -2.87
CA ILE A 7 31.72 -2.52 -2.15
C ILE A 7 30.88 -2.73 -0.88
N THR A 8 31.51 -3.21 0.19
CA THR A 8 30.93 -3.17 1.54
C THR A 8 31.29 -1.82 2.17
N SER A 9 30.50 -0.80 1.84
CA SER A 9 30.64 0.51 2.49
C SER A 9 29.95 0.49 3.84
N LYS A 10 30.63 1.01 4.88
CA LYS A 10 30.05 1.24 6.21
C LYS A 10 28.73 2.02 6.16
N ALA A 11 28.59 2.92 5.17
CA ALA A 11 27.36 3.66 4.93
C ALA A 11 26.21 2.79 4.41
N LEU A 12 26.52 1.75 3.62
CA LEU A 12 25.52 0.78 3.13
C LEU A 12 25.08 -0.15 4.27
N GLU A 13 26.02 -0.58 5.13
CA GLU A 13 25.72 -1.37 6.32
C GLU A 13 24.83 -0.61 7.30
N VAL A 14 25.16 0.66 7.59
CA VAL A 14 24.34 1.54 8.44
C VAL A 14 22.98 1.80 7.82
N ASN A 15 22.88 2.00 6.50
CA ASN A 15 21.59 2.09 5.81
C ASN A 15 20.79 0.80 5.99
N LEU A 16 21.40 -0.38 5.78
CA LEU A 16 20.71 -1.67 5.92
C LEU A 16 20.31 -1.98 7.36
N GLU A 17 21.12 -1.60 8.36
CA GLU A 17 20.80 -1.72 9.78
C GLU A 17 19.68 -0.77 10.21
N ASN A 18 19.66 0.46 9.71
CA ASN A 18 18.57 1.42 9.97
C ASN A 18 17.29 1.09 9.17
N THR A 19 17.42 0.38 8.04
CA THR A 19 16.29 -0.12 7.23
C THR A 19 15.90 -1.55 7.63
N ARG A 20 16.32 -2.01 8.81
CA ARG A 20 15.94 -3.31 9.37
C ARG A 20 14.49 -3.24 9.85
N VAL A 21 13.60 -3.26 8.85
CA VAL A 21 12.15 -3.44 8.82
C VAL A 21 11.55 -3.59 10.22
N GLU A 22 11.05 -2.48 10.76
CA GLU A 22 9.90 -2.53 11.67
C GLU A 22 8.82 -3.36 10.97
N GLN A 23 8.24 -4.34 11.67
CA GLN A 23 7.18 -5.15 11.08
C GLN A 23 6.10 -4.21 10.55
N LEU A 24 5.85 -4.31 9.23
CA LEU A 24 4.80 -3.55 8.58
C LEU A 24 3.45 -4.02 9.13
N GLU A 25 2.90 -3.29 10.10
CA GLU A 25 1.62 -3.62 10.70
C GLU A 25 0.47 -3.00 9.89
N ILE A 26 -0.24 -3.84 9.13
CA ILE A 26 -1.48 -3.44 8.47
C ILE A 26 -2.61 -3.54 9.52
N PRO A 27 -3.37 -2.46 9.81
CA PRO A 27 -4.48 -2.50 10.77
C PRO A 27 -5.54 -3.56 10.42
N ALA A 28 -6.20 -4.12 11.45
CA ALA A 28 -7.16 -5.22 11.29
C ALA A 28 -8.31 -4.91 10.30
N ASP A 29 -8.77 -3.66 10.26
CA ASP A 29 -9.83 -3.23 9.33
C ASP A 29 -9.35 -3.28 7.87
N HIS A 30 -8.09 -2.93 7.62
CA HIS A 30 -7.47 -3.02 6.30
C HIS A 30 -7.16 -4.46 5.90
N GLN A 31 -6.72 -5.31 6.84
CA GLN A 31 -6.60 -6.76 6.61
C GLN A 31 -7.95 -7.38 6.24
N SER A 32 -9.02 -6.96 6.92
CA SER A 32 -10.39 -7.38 6.62
C SER A 32 -10.82 -6.94 5.22
N PHE A 33 -10.44 -5.73 4.80
CA PHE A 33 -10.69 -5.24 3.46
C PHE A 33 -9.99 -6.09 2.38
N ILE A 34 -8.70 -6.40 2.56
CA ILE A 34 -7.92 -7.27 1.66
C ILE A 34 -8.59 -8.64 1.51
N ARG A 35 -9.16 -9.18 2.59
CA ARG A 35 -9.82 -10.49 2.61
C ARG A 35 -11.08 -10.55 1.78
N TYR A 36 -11.76 -9.44 1.51
CA TYR A 36 -12.99 -9.48 0.70
C TYR A 36 -12.72 -10.06 -0.68
N SER A 37 -11.59 -9.72 -1.30
CA SER A 37 -11.24 -10.14 -2.65
C SER A 37 -10.46 -11.45 -2.72
N ALA A 38 -10.34 -12.23 -1.63
CA ALA A 38 -9.47 -13.42 -1.55
C ALA A 38 -9.69 -14.44 -2.68
N ASP A 39 -10.92 -14.59 -3.17
CA ASP A 39 -11.26 -15.52 -4.26
C ASP A 39 -10.96 -14.96 -5.68
N TYR A 40 -10.55 -13.70 -5.78
CA TYR A 40 -10.29 -12.98 -7.02
C TYR A 40 -8.82 -12.57 -7.10
N TRP A 41 -7.95 -13.47 -7.57
CA TRP A 41 -6.50 -13.29 -7.57
C TRP A 41 -6.02 -11.88 -8.01
N GLY A 42 -6.53 -11.36 -9.12
CA GLY A 42 -6.10 -10.07 -9.65
C GLY A 42 -6.52 -8.87 -8.80
N ILE A 43 -7.71 -8.91 -8.21
CA ILE A 43 -8.22 -7.86 -7.31
C ILE A 43 -7.51 -7.97 -5.96
N HIS A 44 -7.38 -9.20 -5.44
CA HIS A 44 -6.70 -9.48 -4.19
C HIS A 44 -5.27 -8.96 -4.21
N LYS A 45 -4.50 -9.35 -5.23
CA LYS A 45 -3.11 -8.94 -5.38
C LYS A 45 -2.96 -7.42 -5.43
N ARG A 46 -3.76 -6.72 -6.24
CA ARG A 46 -3.75 -5.25 -6.29
C ARG A 46 -4.09 -4.61 -4.94
N THR A 47 -5.08 -5.17 -4.25
CA THR A 47 -5.54 -4.65 -2.96
C THR A 47 -4.49 -4.86 -1.87
N GLU A 48 -3.84 -6.03 -1.86
CA GLU A 48 -2.73 -6.35 -0.98
C GLU A 48 -1.53 -5.43 -1.26
N GLU A 49 -1.07 -5.34 -2.50
CA GLU A 49 0.04 -4.47 -2.92
C GLU A 49 -0.24 -3.00 -2.54
N PHE A 50 -1.46 -2.52 -2.76
CA PHE A 50 -1.89 -1.19 -2.34
C PHE A 50 -1.73 -0.97 -0.83
N PHE A 51 -2.28 -1.86 0.02
CA PHE A 51 -2.19 -1.66 1.47
C PHE A 51 -0.78 -1.85 2.01
N HIS A 52 0.02 -2.73 1.40
CA HIS A 52 1.44 -2.86 1.74
C HIS A 52 2.18 -1.55 1.49
N GLU A 53 2.00 -0.94 0.32
CA GLU A 53 2.61 0.35 0.00
C GLU A 53 2.04 1.49 0.88
N TYR A 54 0.73 1.50 1.12
CA TYR A 54 0.04 2.53 1.90
C TYR A 54 0.57 2.66 3.34
N HIS A 55 0.89 1.52 3.96
CA HIS A 55 1.41 1.45 5.33
C HIS A 55 2.94 1.45 5.39
N HIS A 56 3.63 1.41 4.23
CA HIS A 56 5.08 1.34 4.21
C HIS A 56 5.69 2.60 4.89
N PRO A 57 6.68 2.46 5.79
CA PRO A 57 7.28 3.61 6.49
C PRO A 57 7.84 4.68 5.54
N PHE A 58 8.21 4.27 4.33
CA PHE A 58 8.67 5.14 3.25
C PHE A 58 7.73 5.07 2.03
N SER A 59 6.41 5.11 2.26
CA SER A 59 5.41 4.98 1.19
C SER A 59 5.60 6.01 0.09
N ASN A 60 5.47 5.58 -1.17
CA ASN A 60 5.42 6.47 -2.32
C ASN A 60 3.98 6.89 -2.62
N SER A 61 3.62 8.12 -2.23
CA SER A 61 2.27 8.67 -2.43
C SER A 61 1.76 8.62 -3.88
N MET A 62 2.64 8.69 -4.88
CA MET A 62 2.24 8.57 -6.29
C MET A 62 1.81 7.14 -6.63
N VAL A 63 2.55 6.15 -6.15
CA VAL A 63 2.20 4.73 -6.33
C VAL A 63 0.91 4.41 -5.59
N VAL A 64 0.79 4.87 -4.33
CA VAL A 64 -0.43 4.71 -3.52
C VAL A 64 -1.65 5.31 -4.23
N ALA A 65 -1.54 6.53 -4.76
CA ALA A 65 -2.62 7.20 -5.48
C ALA A 65 -3.01 6.46 -6.77
N GLU A 66 -2.02 5.95 -7.50
CA GLU A 66 -2.25 5.18 -8.72
C GLU A 66 -2.97 3.86 -8.45
N GLU A 67 -2.54 3.09 -7.45
CA GLU A 67 -3.18 1.83 -7.09
C GLU A 67 -4.58 2.05 -6.50
N LEU A 68 -4.77 3.06 -5.64
CA LEU A 68 -6.10 3.42 -5.12
C LEU A 68 -7.07 3.77 -6.25
N ARG A 69 -6.60 4.53 -7.24
CA ARG A 69 -7.40 4.86 -8.43
C ARG A 69 -7.77 3.59 -9.22
N LYS A 70 -6.85 2.64 -9.39
CA LYS A 70 -7.14 1.35 -10.06
C LYS A 70 -8.23 0.59 -9.32
N ILE A 71 -8.17 0.52 -8.00
CA ILE A 71 -9.20 -0.12 -7.16
C ILE A 71 -10.55 0.58 -7.35
N LEU A 72 -10.58 1.92 -7.25
CA LEU A 72 -11.79 2.74 -7.36
C LEU A 72 -12.46 2.70 -8.74
N LEU A 73 -11.70 2.55 -9.81
CA LEU A 73 -12.25 2.62 -11.18
C LEU A 73 -12.46 1.25 -11.81
N SER A 74 -11.49 0.35 -11.63
CA SER A 74 -11.47 -0.96 -12.29
C SER A 74 -12.13 -2.05 -11.46
N ASP A 75 -12.04 -1.97 -10.14
CA ASP A 75 -12.51 -3.02 -9.22
C ASP A 75 -13.80 -2.62 -8.47
N GLN A 76 -14.35 -1.43 -8.72
CA GLN A 76 -15.59 -0.94 -8.07
C GLN A 76 -16.77 -1.90 -8.20
N TRP A 77 -16.91 -2.59 -9.34
CA TRP A 77 -18.02 -3.52 -9.58
C TRP A 77 -18.00 -4.67 -8.58
N PHE A 78 -16.79 -5.12 -8.19
CA PHE A 78 -16.60 -6.17 -7.21
C PHE A 78 -17.02 -5.69 -5.83
N TYR A 79 -16.49 -4.56 -5.36
CA TYR A 79 -16.85 -4.02 -4.04
C TYR A 79 -18.32 -3.61 -3.94
N HIS A 80 -18.92 -3.18 -5.04
CA HIS A 80 -20.36 -2.91 -5.12
C HIS A 80 -21.22 -4.16 -4.94
N SER A 81 -20.74 -5.32 -5.39
CA SER A 81 -21.46 -6.60 -5.31
C SER A 81 -21.47 -7.22 -3.90
N LEU A 82 -20.63 -6.73 -2.99
CA LEU A 82 -20.52 -7.28 -1.64
C LEU A 82 -21.72 -6.87 -0.75
N PRO A 83 -22.17 -7.74 0.17
CA PRO A 83 -23.26 -7.42 1.09
C PRO A 83 -23.00 -6.17 1.95
N ASN A 84 -21.74 -5.87 2.23
CA ASN A 84 -21.27 -4.73 3.02
C ASN A 84 -20.68 -3.61 2.15
N SER A 85 -21.10 -3.51 0.89
CA SER A 85 -20.64 -2.52 -0.11
C SER A 85 -20.50 -1.10 0.44
N PHE A 86 -21.48 -0.60 1.21
CA PHE A 86 -21.40 0.74 1.81
C PHE A 86 -20.13 0.93 2.69
N ASN A 87 -19.81 -0.08 3.52
CA ASN A 87 -18.61 -0.01 4.36
C ASN A 87 -17.33 -0.07 3.51
N CYS A 88 -17.32 -0.84 2.42
CA CYS A 88 -16.20 -0.86 1.49
C CYS A 88 -15.96 0.53 0.89
N PHE A 89 -17.00 1.18 0.36
CA PHE A 89 -16.87 2.53 -0.21
C PHE A 89 -16.56 3.59 0.85
N LYS A 90 -17.05 3.43 2.08
CA LYS A 90 -16.64 4.29 3.20
C LYS A 90 -15.15 4.17 3.48
N THR A 91 -14.60 2.96 3.55
CA THR A 91 -13.15 2.74 3.72
C THR A 91 -12.37 3.36 2.56
N LEU A 92 -12.77 3.13 1.31
CA LEU A 92 -12.11 3.73 0.15
C LEU A 92 -12.17 5.27 0.16
N GLY A 93 -13.30 5.84 0.57
CA GLY A 93 -13.45 7.30 0.72
C GLY A 93 -12.52 7.87 1.79
N ASN A 94 -12.42 7.22 2.95
CA ASN A 94 -11.49 7.61 4.01
C ASN A 94 -10.04 7.58 3.52
N LEU A 95 -9.63 6.53 2.80
CA LEU A 95 -8.28 6.40 2.23
C LEU A 95 -7.97 7.53 1.24
N VAL A 96 -8.94 7.94 0.41
CA VAL A 96 -8.77 9.10 -0.49
C VAL A 96 -8.58 10.38 0.31
N SER A 97 -9.43 10.65 1.30
CA SER A 97 -9.32 11.84 2.16
C SER A 97 -7.96 11.90 2.87
N GLU A 98 -7.55 10.80 3.51
CA GLU A 98 -6.25 10.70 4.17
C GLU A 98 -5.09 10.94 3.20
N LEU A 99 -5.16 10.39 1.98
CA LEU A 99 -4.11 10.57 0.98
C LEU A 99 -4.00 12.02 0.49
N LEU A 100 -5.14 12.70 0.32
CA LEU A 100 -5.16 14.13 -0.04
C LEU A 100 -4.56 14.97 1.08
N ASP A 101 -4.90 14.70 2.33
CA ASP A 101 -4.37 15.42 3.50
C ASP A 101 -2.84 15.23 3.65
N ARG A 102 -2.33 14.02 3.35
CA ARG A 102 -0.88 13.73 3.31
C ARG A 102 -0.15 14.59 2.28
N GLN A 103 -0.72 14.74 1.08
CA GLN A 103 -0.09 15.53 0.01
C GLN A 103 -0.10 17.03 0.31
N ILE A 104 -1.20 17.56 0.86
CA ILE A 104 -1.29 18.98 1.26
C ILE A 104 -0.25 19.31 2.34
N SER A 105 -0.03 18.39 3.28
CA SER A 105 0.93 18.60 4.39
C SER A 105 2.41 18.53 3.97
N ALA A 106 2.72 17.95 2.80
CA ALA A 106 4.09 17.84 2.31
C ALA A 106 4.58 19.08 1.55
N GLU A 107 3.68 20.00 1.19
CA GLU A 107 3.96 21.22 0.43
C GLU A 107 3.94 22.52 1.28
N VAL A 108 3.83 22.40 2.61
CA VAL A 108 3.77 23.53 3.56
C VAL A 108 5.03 23.61 4.44
#